data_AF-S5ZS05-F1
#
_entry.id   AF-S5ZS05-F1
#
_cell.length_a   1.000
_cell.length_b   1.000
_cell.length_c   1.000
_cell.angle_alpha   90.00
_cell.angle_beta   90.00
_cell.angle_gamma   90.00
#
_symmetry.space_group_name_H-M   'P 1'
#
loop_
_entity.id
_entity.type
_entity.pdbx_description
1 polymer ?
#
loop_
_entity_poly.entity_id
_entity_poly.type
_entity_poly.pdbx_seq_one_letter_code
_entity_poly.pdbx_strand_id
1 'polypeptide(L)'
;MFAGKSNCLGCHGGEYFTDSVKAIGPDGNLTTANTAYLHDIGTANPKDRASKGDARAHFANPRTPKQWDTPTLRGVWATAPYLHDGSAHTIEEAIRRHETKEVQTLTPGEIAAIAAYVRSLE
;
A
#
# COMPACT_ATOMS: atom_id res chain seq x y z
N MET A 1 -17.84 4.64 -0.38
CA MET A 1 -16.73 5.22 -1.17
C MET A 1 -15.45 4.40 -1.02
N PHE A 2 -14.91 4.24 0.20
CA PHE A 2 -13.72 3.41 0.46
C PHE A 2 -13.85 1.94 0.01
N ALA A 3 -15.01 1.32 0.28
CA ALA A 3 -15.39 -0.02 -0.19
C ALA A 3 -16.08 -0.03 -1.59
N GLY A 4 -16.22 1.15 -2.21
CA GLY A 4 -17.03 1.34 -3.42
C GLY A 4 -16.18 1.43 -4.68
N LYS A 5 -16.38 2.48 -5.50
CA LYS A 5 -15.68 2.73 -6.76
C LYS A 5 -14.15 2.60 -6.75
N SER A 6 -13.52 2.80 -5.60
CA SER A 6 -12.05 2.79 -5.46
C SER A 6 -11.48 1.47 -4.95
N ASN A 7 -12.32 0.50 -4.55
CA ASN A 7 -11.95 -0.81 -4.00
C ASN A 7 -10.73 -0.80 -3.03
N CYS A 8 -10.61 0.24 -2.19
CA CYS A 8 -9.44 0.42 -1.32
C CYS A 8 -9.26 -0.73 -0.33
N LEU A 9 -10.39 -1.35 0.07
CA LEU A 9 -10.42 -2.53 0.93
C LEU A 9 -9.82 -3.79 0.31
N GLY A 10 -9.60 -3.82 -1.01
CA GLY A 10 -8.94 -4.96 -1.67
C GLY A 10 -7.56 -5.23 -1.09
N CYS A 11 -6.80 -4.16 -0.84
CA CYS A 11 -5.48 -4.21 -0.21
C CYS A 11 -5.53 -3.69 1.24
N HIS A 12 -6.17 -2.54 1.49
CA HIS A 12 -6.28 -1.96 2.85
C HIS A 12 -7.49 -2.49 3.63
N GLY A 13 -7.66 -3.81 3.65
CA GLY A 13 -8.79 -4.48 4.29
C GLY A 13 -8.45 -5.14 5.63
N GLY A 14 -9.46 -5.75 6.25
CA GLY A 14 -9.32 -6.52 7.48
C GLY A 14 -9.12 -5.67 8.74
N GLU A 15 -8.84 -6.34 9.85
CA GLU A 15 -8.69 -5.72 11.17
C GLU A 15 -7.59 -4.64 11.18
N TYR A 16 -6.51 -4.85 10.43
CA TYR A 16 -5.34 -3.97 10.44
C TYR A 16 -5.29 -3.02 9.25
N PHE A 17 -6.31 -2.96 8.39
CA PHE A 17 -6.32 -2.14 7.17
C PHE A 17 -5.09 -2.41 6.27
N THR A 18 -4.72 -3.67 6.15
CA THR A 18 -3.64 -4.18 5.31
C THR A 18 -3.89 -5.67 5.02
N ASP A 19 -3.58 -6.09 3.80
CA ASP A 19 -3.62 -7.49 3.38
C ASP A 19 -2.29 -8.20 3.56
N SER A 20 -1.23 -7.50 4.01
CA SER A 20 0.08 -8.09 4.32
C SER A 20 -0.01 -9.21 5.35
N VAL A 21 -1.03 -9.19 6.22
CA VAL A 21 -1.32 -10.28 7.17
C VAL A 21 -1.65 -11.61 6.51
N LYS A 22 -1.97 -11.61 5.20
CA LYS A 22 -2.24 -12.80 4.41
C LYS A 22 -0.97 -13.41 3.79
N ALA A 23 0.19 -12.75 3.90
CA ALA A 23 1.48 -13.24 3.43
C ALA A 23 2.01 -14.38 4.34
N ILE A 24 1.22 -15.46 4.42
CA ILE A 24 1.46 -16.62 5.27
C ILE A 24 2.12 -17.73 4.45
N GLY A 25 3.06 -18.45 5.06
CA GLY A 25 3.76 -19.59 4.50
C GLY A 25 3.03 -20.92 4.75
N PRO A 26 3.56 -22.03 4.20
CA PRO A 26 2.98 -23.37 4.41
C PRO A 26 2.92 -23.81 5.88
N ASP A 27 3.73 -23.19 6.74
CA ASP A 27 3.81 -23.42 8.19
C ASP A 27 2.78 -22.62 8.99
N GLY A 28 1.95 -21.80 8.33
CA GLY A 28 0.93 -20.96 8.97
C GLY A 28 1.46 -19.66 9.56
N ASN A 29 2.76 -19.36 9.42
CA ASN A 29 3.37 -18.13 9.92
C ASN A 29 3.53 -17.07 8.82
N LEU A 30 3.62 -15.80 9.22
CA LEU A 30 3.99 -14.72 8.31
C LEU A 30 5.38 -14.97 7.71
N THR A 31 5.51 -14.70 6.41
CA THR A 31 6.76 -14.94 5.69
C THR A 31 7.00 -13.87 4.63
N THR A 32 8.27 -13.53 4.42
CA THR A 32 8.70 -12.65 3.33
C THR A 32 8.79 -13.37 1.99
N ALA A 33 8.65 -14.70 1.96
CA ALA A 33 8.70 -15.49 0.75
C ALA A 33 7.40 -15.42 -0.06
N ASN A 34 6.26 -15.14 0.59
CA ASN A 34 4.98 -14.99 -0.08
C ASN A 34 4.82 -13.54 -0.58
N THR A 35 5.14 -13.31 -1.85
CA THR A 35 5.07 -11.99 -2.47
C THR A 35 3.74 -11.69 -3.16
N ALA A 36 2.72 -12.53 -2.98
CA ALA A 36 1.41 -12.37 -3.64
C ALA A 36 0.64 -11.14 -3.15
N TYR A 37 1.02 -10.59 -1.99
CA TYR A 37 0.43 -9.40 -1.35
C TYR A 37 1.35 -8.18 -1.47
N LEU A 38 2.21 -8.17 -2.49
CA LEU A 38 2.95 -6.98 -2.91
C LEU A 38 2.31 -6.43 -4.17
N HIS A 39 2.14 -5.12 -4.23
CA HIS A 39 1.31 -4.48 -5.24
C HIS A 39 2.08 -3.44 -6.04
N ASP A 40 1.79 -3.36 -7.33
CA ASP A 40 2.18 -2.23 -8.17
C ASP A 40 1.06 -1.19 -8.10
N ILE A 41 1.34 -0.04 -7.51
CA ILE A 41 0.40 1.08 -7.40
C ILE A 41 0.71 2.22 -8.37
N GLY A 42 1.63 2.00 -9.30
CA GLY A 42 2.02 2.98 -10.32
C GLY A 42 2.94 4.10 -9.83
N THR A 43 3.43 4.03 -8.59
CA THR A 43 4.28 5.07 -7.98
C THR A 43 5.78 4.86 -8.19
N ALA A 44 6.16 3.83 -8.95
CA ALA A 44 7.57 3.53 -9.25
C ALA A 44 8.26 4.72 -9.93
N ASN A 45 9.47 5.07 -9.49
CA ASN A 45 10.25 6.19 -9.99
C ASN A 45 11.67 5.78 -10.43
N PRO A 46 12.40 6.64 -11.17
CA PRO A 46 13.76 6.31 -11.66
C PRO A 46 14.85 6.14 -10.60
N LYS A 47 14.57 6.41 -9.32
CA LYS A 47 15.47 6.13 -8.18
C LYS A 47 15.22 4.77 -7.57
N ASP A 48 14.06 4.16 -7.80
CA ASP A 48 13.76 2.83 -7.32
C ASP A 48 14.65 1.78 -8.01
N ARG A 49 15.15 0.82 -7.24
CA ARG A 49 16.08 -0.20 -7.71
C ARG A 49 15.57 -1.57 -7.34
N ALA A 50 15.77 -2.53 -8.23
CA ALA A 50 15.55 -3.92 -7.88
C ALA A 50 16.49 -4.33 -6.75
N SER A 51 15.98 -5.14 -5.83
CA SER A 51 16.78 -5.76 -4.78
C SER A 51 16.89 -7.25 -5.05
N LYS A 52 18.06 -7.83 -4.76
CA LYS A 52 18.24 -9.29 -4.74
C LYS A 52 17.60 -9.93 -3.49
N GLY A 53 17.11 -9.11 -2.56
CA GLY A 53 16.42 -9.52 -1.35
C GLY A 53 16.88 -8.72 -0.13
N ASP A 54 16.12 -8.79 0.94
CA ASP A 54 16.42 -8.21 2.24
C ASP A 54 17.50 -9.06 2.94
N ALA A 55 18.53 -8.41 3.49
CA ALA A 55 19.60 -9.08 4.21
C ALA A 55 19.09 -9.87 5.44
N ARG A 56 18.03 -9.39 6.11
CA ARG A 56 17.36 -10.06 7.23
C ARG A 56 16.65 -11.35 6.79
N ALA A 57 16.33 -11.46 5.51
CA ALA A 57 15.76 -12.64 4.88
C ALA A 57 16.79 -13.44 4.07
N HIS A 58 18.09 -13.28 4.37
CA HIS A 58 19.18 -13.97 3.66
C HIS A 58 19.15 -13.80 2.12
N PHE A 59 18.68 -12.65 1.63
CA PHE A 59 18.50 -12.37 0.20
C PHE A 59 17.55 -13.36 -0.51
N ALA A 60 16.58 -13.96 0.19
CA ALA A 60 15.65 -14.93 -0.38
C ALA A 60 14.38 -14.31 -1.01
N ASN A 61 14.19 -12.99 -0.89
CA ASN A 61 12.99 -12.26 -1.32
C ASN A 61 13.34 -11.12 -2.31
N PRO A 62 13.84 -11.43 -3.52
CA PRO A 62 14.12 -10.40 -4.51
C PRO A 62 12.87 -9.59 -4.82
N ARG A 63 13.04 -8.28 -5.03
CA ARG A 63 11.95 -7.35 -5.34
C ARG A 63 12.28 -6.50 -6.54
N THR A 64 11.25 -6.21 -7.32
CA THR A 64 11.29 -5.22 -8.38
C THR A 64 10.80 -3.85 -7.87
N PRO A 65 11.13 -2.74 -8.54
CA PRO A 65 10.61 -1.39 -8.27
C PRO A 65 9.08 -1.18 -8.36
N LYS A 66 8.28 -2.24 -8.28
CA LYS A 66 6.82 -2.26 -8.50
C LYS A 66 6.11 -3.18 -7.51
N GLN A 67 6.79 -3.58 -6.45
CA GLN A 67 6.29 -4.55 -5.48
C GLN A 67 6.35 -3.92 -4.09
N TRP A 68 5.28 -3.20 -3.76
CA TRP A 68 5.15 -2.48 -2.51
C TRP A 68 4.26 -3.25 -1.55
N ASP A 69 4.69 -3.32 -0.29
CA ASP A 69 3.87 -3.87 0.77
C ASP A 69 2.75 -2.88 1.11
N THR A 70 1.55 -3.36 1.41
CA THR A 70 0.42 -2.48 1.75
C THR A 70 0.55 -2.03 3.20
N PRO A 71 0.85 -0.75 3.48
CA PRO A 71 0.95 -0.30 4.86
C PRO A 71 -0.43 -0.33 5.53
N THR A 72 -0.44 -0.51 6.85
CA THR A 72 -1.64 -0.25 7.64
C THR A 72 -2.07 1.21 7.50
N LEU A 73 -3.39 1.45 7.50
CA LEU A 73 -3.93 2.81 7.55
C LEU A 73 -4.24 3.28 8.98
N ARG A 74 -4.06 2.42 9.99
CA ARG A 74 -4.22 2.78 11.40
C ARG A 74 -3.19 3.84 11.79
N GLY A 75 -3.67 5.00 12.25
CA GLY A 75 -2.81 6.12 12.65
C GLY A 75 -2.03 6.80 11.52
N VAL A 76 -2.30 6.46 10.25
CA VAL A 76 -1.48 6.93 9.11
C VAL A 76 -1.49 8.46 8.98
N TRP A 77 -2.52 9.14 9.47
CA TRP A 77 -2.66 10.59 9.43
C TRP A 77 -1.50 11.35 10.11
N ALA A 78 -0.73 10.69 10.98
CA ALA A 78 0.39 11.27 11.72
C ALA A 78 1.76 11.06 11.04
N THR A 79 1.83 10.42 9.87
CA THR A 79 3.10 9.91 9.31
C THR A 79 3.53 10.58 8.01
N ALA A 80 3.05 11.80 7.72
CA ALA A 80 3.48 12.52 6.53
C ALA A 80 5.01 12.72 6.50
N PRO A 81 5.67 12.68 5.33
CA PRO A 81 5.10 12.44 3.99
C PRO A 81 4.82 10.95 3.70
N TYR A 82 3.95 10.71 2.72
CA TYR A 82 3.39 9.42 2.34
C TYR A 82 4.06 8.82 1.08
N LEU A 83 3.74 7.56 0.81
CA LEU A 83 4.35 6.67 -0.21
C LEU A 83 5.77 6.22 0.14
N HIS A 84 6.26 5.19 -0.55
CA HIS A 84 7.55 4.53 -0.26
C HIS A 84 8.76 5.45 -0.39
N ASP A 85 8.62 6.52 -1.16
CA ASP A 85 9.64 7.52 -1.44
C ASP A 85 9.37 8.88 -0.78
N GLY A 86 8.30 9.00 0.02
CA GLY A 86 7.90 10.25 0.67
C GLY A 86 7.46 11.35 -0.31
N SER A 87 7.05 10.99 -1.52
CA SER A 87 6.74 11.97 -2.57
C SER A 87 5.37 12.65 -2.45
N ALA A 88 4.50 12.20 -1.53
CA ALA A 88 3.20 12.80 -1.29
C ALA A 88 3.13 13.49 0.08
N HIS A 89 2.78 14.77 0.13
CA HIS A 89 2.74 15.54 1.38
C HIS A 89 1.40 15.46 2.11
N THR A 90 0.35 15.02 1.41
CA THR A 90 -1.02 14.91 1.95
C THR A 90 -1.63 13.55 1.62
N ILE A 91 -2.61 13.12 2.41
CA ILE A 91 -3.35 11.87 2.14
C ILE A 91 -4.07 11.96 0.79
N GLU A 92 -4.65 13.11 0.46
CA GLU A 92 -5.30 13.34 -0.83
C GLU A 92 -4.33 13.21 -2.00
N GLU A 93 -3.10 13.69 -1.84
CA GLU A 93 -2.05 13.51 -2.84
C GLU A 93 -1.64 12.04 -2.98
N ALA A 94 -1.48 11.33 -1.86
CA ALA A 94 -1.20 9.89 -1.89
C ALA A 94 -2.31 9.13 -2.62
N ILE A 95 -3.59 9.41 -2.33
CA ILE A 95 -4.75 8.80 -3.02
C ILE A 95 -4.70 9.09 -4.53
N ARG A 96 -4.44 10.34 -4.93
CA ARG A 96 -4.38 10.74 -6.35
C ARG A 96 -3.30 10.03 -7.15
N ARG A 97 -2.20 9.63 -6.50
CA ARG A 97 -1.06 8.97 -7.14
C ARG A 97 -1.23 7.45 -7.29
N HIS A 98 -2.30 6.87 -6.76
CA HIS A 98 -2.57 5.44 -6.97
C HIS A 98 -3.10 5.23 -8.39
N GLU A 99 -2.26 4.64 -9.24
CA GLU A 99 -2.61 4.25 -10.61
C GLU A 99 -2.77 2.73 -10.67
N THR A 100 -3.85 2.23 -10.06
CA THR A 100 -4.18 0.80 -10.04
C THR A 100 -5.40 0.52 -10.92
N LYS A 101 -5.62 -0.74 -11.31
CA LYS A 101 -6.85 -1.12 -12.04
C LYS A 101 -8.08 -1.03 -11.14
N GLU A 102 -7.86 -1.16 -9.84
CA GLU A 102 -8.82 -1.20 -8.77
C GLU A 102 -9.34 0.20 -8.40
N VAL A 103 -8.51 1.23 -8.58
CA VAL A 103 -8.88 2.64 -8.36
C VAL A 103 -9.35 3.27 -9.67
N GLN A 104 -10.67 3.41 -9.83
CA GLN A 104 -11.25 4.19 -10.91
C GLN A 104 -10.96 5.68 -10.73
N THR A 105 -11.08 6.48 -11.80
CA THR A 105 -10.96 7.94 -11.72
C THR A 105 -11.89 8.52 -10.65
N LEU A 106 -11.29 9.08 -9.59
CA LEU A 106 -12.01 9.67 -8.47
C LEU A 106 -12.18 11.17 -8.68
N THR A 107 -13.37 11.66 -8.35
CA THR A 107 -13.64 13.10 -8.27
C THR A 107 -12.93 13.71 -7.06
N PRO A 108 -12.67 15.03 -7.06
CA PRO A 108 -12.11 15.72 -5.90
C PRO A 108 -12.92 15.49 -4.61
N GLY A 109 -14.25 15.42 -4.70
CA GLY A 109 -15.12 15.13 -3.56
C GLY A 109 -14.98 13.71 -3.02
N GLU A 110 -14.85 12.71 -3.91
CA GLU A 110 -14.59 11.32 -3.52
C GLU A 110 -13.22 11.20 -2.83
N ILE A 111 -12.19 11.85 -3.35
CA ILE A 111 -10.85 11.87 -2.74
C ILE A 111 -10.90 12.49 -1.34
N ALA A 112 -11.58 13.64 -1.18
CA ALA A 112 -11.71 14.31 0.11
C ALA A 112 -12.45 13.41 1.13
N ALA A 113 -13.52 12.73 0.71
CA ALA A 113 -14.26 11.82 1.58
C ALA A 113 -13.45 10.57 1.98
N ILE A 114 -12.68 10.00 1.05
CA ILE A 114 -11.75 8.90 1.34
C ILE A 114 -10.67 9.37 2.32
N ALA A 115 -10.06 10.53 2.09
CA ALA A 115 -9.04 11.07 2.97
C ALA A 115 -9.58 11.38 4.38
N ALA A 116 -10.81 11.89 4.49
CA ALA A 116 -11.48 12.09 5.77
C ALA A 116 -11.70 10.76 6.51
N TYR A 117 -12.12 9.70 5.80
CA TYR A 117 -12.24 8.37 6.38
C TYR A 117 -10.89 7.83 6.88
N VAL A 118 -9.84 7.92 6.05
CA VAL A 118 -8.48 7.48 6.43
C VAL A 118 -7.98 8.20 7.68
N ARG A 119 -8.28 9.49 7.85
CA ARG A 119 -7.93 10.25 9.07
C ARG A 119 -8.65 9.81 10.33
N SER A 120 -9.75 9.08 10.20
CA SER A 120 -10.51 8.56 11.35
C SER A 120 -10.05 7.18 11.82
N LEU A 121 -9.05 6.57 11.13
CA LEU A 121 -8.55 5.25 11.44
C LEU A 121 -7.44 5.31 12.49
N GLU A 122 -7.68 4.66 13.62
CA GLU A 122 -6.75 4.51 14.76
C GLU A 122 -5.97 3.20 14.71
#